data_AF-A0A261CKG2-F1
#
_entry.id   AF-A0A261CKG2-F1
#
_cell.length_a   1.000
_cell.length_b   1.000
_cell.length_c   1.000
_cell.angle_alpha   90.00
_cell.angle_beta   90.00
_cell.angle_gamma   90.00
#
_symmetry.space_group_name_H-M   'P 1'
#
loop_
_entity.id
_entity.type
_entity.pdbx_description
1 polymer ?
#
loop_
_entity_poly.entity_id
_entity_poly.type
_entity_poly.pdbx_seq_one_letter_code
_entity_poly.pdbx_strand_id
1 'polypeptide(L)'
;MHVPPLLDLCMHRVMSCIFADTLPSTSYQLNPDLSNRLFEEYCNIFDVKITRRIVKDICALLNVTKVDCSIWGHNRKELIILRNMNLVSLVLGSLTHLGPNKTDSHEPIKLDAMLKYCLNKTTLQQLSHLDLSSTNIKYLDGWVESISKLLPSLISFSVRRRELSLQEFGAVCSNFPNLRALDISDTGLTSLEGISNLTNIEILAIG
;
A
#
# COMPACT_ATOMS: atom_id res chain seq x y z
N MET A 1 0.95 4.24 35.52
CA MET A 1 2.17 4.47 34.72
C MET A 1 2.28 3.30 33.76
N HIS A 2 2.02 3.51 32.47
CA HIS A 2 2.10 2.44 31.47
C HIS A 2 3.54 2.33 30.98
N VAL A 3 4.19 1.20 31.25
CA VAL A 3 5.55 0.92 30.76
C VAL A 3 5.42 0.29 29.38
N PRO A 4 6.01 0.85 28.31
CA PRO A 4 5.93 0.26 26.99
C PRO A 4 6.59 -1.14 26.97
N PRO A 5 6.08 -2.07 26.17
CA PRO A 5 6.70 -3.37 25.95
C PRO A 5 8.19 -3.24 25.59
N LEU A 6 9.02 -4.17 26.10
CA LEU A 6 10.46 -4.22 25.77
C LEU A 6 10.71 -4.21 24.27
N LEU A 7 9.84 -4.87 23.51
CA LEU A 7 9.91 -4.92 22.06
C LEU A 7 9.80 -3.52 21.43
N ASP A 8 8.89 -2.67 21.92
CA ASP A 8 8.70 -1.30 21.41
C ASP A 8 9.92 -0.42 21.74
N LEU A 9 10.45 -0.57 22.97
CA LEU A 9 11.69 0.10 23.38
C LEU A 9 12.88 -0.31 22.50
N CYS A 10 12.99 -1.61 22.18
CA CYS A 10 14.02 -2.12 21.28
C CYS A 10 13.86 -1.59 19.86
N MET A 11 12.63 -1.57 19.32
CA MET A 11 12.36 -1.06 17.97
C MET A 11 12.71 0.41 17.84
N HIS A 12 12.30 1.23 18.81
CA HIS A 12 12.66 2.65 18.83
C HIS A 12 14.17 2.87 18.89
N ARG A 13 14.89 2.04 19.66
CA ARG A 13 16.35 2.13 19.75
C ARG A 13 17.04 1.72 18.46
N VAL A 14 16.58 0.65 17.80
CA VAL A 14 17.09 0.21 16.49
C VAL A 14 16.91 1.31 15.46
N MET A 15 15.72 1.93 15.39
CA MET A 15 15.47 3.05 14.49
C MET A 15 16.39 4.24 14.76
N SER A 16 16.55 4.61 16.03
CA SER A 16 17.50 5.66 16.43
C SER A 16 18.93 5.35 15.95
N CYS A 17 19.36 4.09 16.02
CA CYS A 17 20.68 3.68 15.55
C CYS A 17 20.81 3.72 14.01
N ILE A 18 19.75 3.36 13.27
CA ILE A 18 19.70 3.49 11.80
C ILE A 18 19.84 4.96 11.40
N PHE A 19 19.09 5.85 12.05
CA PHE A 19 19.16 7.29 11.77
C PHE A 19 20.50 7.93 12.16
N ALA A 20 21.11 7.46 13.25
CA ALA A 20 22.40 7.94 13.74
C ALA A 20 23.61 7.30 13.02
N ASP A 21 23.42 6.38 12.07
CA ASP A 21 24.49 5.64 11.39
C ASP A 21 25.41 4.89 12.37
N THR A 22 24.82 4.38 13.47
CA THR A 22 25.54 3.65 14.53
C THR A 22 25.17 2.18 14.58
N LEU A 23 24.27 1.73 13.68
CA LEU A 23 23.88 0.33 13.62
C LEU A 23 25.08 -0.51 13.16
N PRO A 24 25.45 -1.58 13.88
CA PRO A 24 26.51 -2.48 13.44
C PRO A 24 26.17 -3.05 12.06
N SER A 25 27.17 -3.17 11.19
CA SER A 25 27.02 -3.89 9.94
C SER A 25 26.67 -5.35 10.24
N THR A 26 25.41 -5.74 10.02
CA THR A 26 24.95 -7.13 10.17
C THR A 26 24.61 -7.70 8.81
N SER A 27 24.92 -8.97 8.59
CA SER A 27 24.54 -9.72 7.37
C SER A 27 23.19 -10.42 7.50
N TYR A 28 22.46 -10.18 8.59
CA TYR A 28 21.24 -10.89 8.92
C TYR A 28 20.03 -10.01 8.62
N GLN A 29 19.19 -10.47 7.68
CA GLN A 29 17.90 -9.85 7.45
C GLN A 29 16.92 -10.27 8.54
N LEU A 30 16.24 -9.30 9.12
CA LEU A 30 15.19 -9.58 10.08
C LEU A 30 14.04 -10.35 9.42
N ASN A 31 13.32 -11.16 10.20
CA ASN A 31 12.14 -11.83 9.70
C ASN A 31 11.08 -10.79 9.22
N PRO A 32 10.15 -11.17 8.33
CA PRO A 32 9.21 -10.21 7.76
C PRO A 32 8.31 -9.52 8.77
N ASP A 33 7.84 -10.22 9.81
CA ASP A 33 6.92 -9.64 10.79
C ASP A 33 7.58 -8.52 11.60
N LEU A 34 8.80 -8.76 12.08
CA LEU A 34 9.58 -7.74 12.79
C LEU A 34 10.02 -6.62 11.82
N SER A 35 10.35 -6.97 10.57
CA SER A 35 10.72 -5.99 9.55
C SER A 35 9.58 -5.03 9.23
N ASN A 36 8.36 -5.54 9.06
CA ASN A 36 7.18 -4.75 8.77
C ASN A 36 6.87 -3.78 9.93
N ARG A 37 6.94 -4.27 11.17
CA ARG A 37 6.67 -3.46 12.36
C ARG A 37 7.73 -2.39 12.61
N LEU A 38 9.01 -2.73 12.39
CA LEU A 38 10.09 -1.75 12.39
C LEU A 38 9.87 -0.69 11.31
N PHE A 39 9.51 -1.10 10.09
CA PHE A 39 9.28 -0.18 9.00
C PHE A 39 8.09 0.76 9.27
N GLU A 40 7.04 0.29 9.94
CA GLU A 40 5.93 1.11 10.42
C GLU A 40 6.39 2.15 11.45
N GLU A 41 7.19 1.75 12.44
CA GLU A 41 7.81 2.68 13.41
C GLU A 41 8.71 3.71 12.73
N TYR A 42 9.48 3.31 11.71
CA TYR A 42 10.27 4.22 10.89
C TYR A 42 9.38 5.30 10.25
N CYS A 43 8.26 4.88 9.65
CA CYS A 43 7.31 5.79 9.04
C CYS A 43 6.74 6.76 10.08
N ASN A 44 6.48 6.33 11.32
CA ASN A 44 5.92 7.17 12.38
C ASN A 44 6.87 8.25 12.92
N ILE A 45 8.20 8.12 12.78
CA ILE A 45 9.20 9.04 13.37
C ILE A 45 9.37 10.33 12.50
N PHE A 46 8.27 10.91 12.02
CA PHE A 46 8.25 12.01 11.05
C PHE A 46 9.04 13.27 11.49
N ASP A 47 10.23 13.43 10.89
CA ASP A 47 10.84 14.69 10.38
C ASP A 47 12.18 14.43 9.65
N VAL A 48 12.64 13.16 9.58
CA VAL A 48 13.93 12.84 8.98
C VAL A 48 13.83 12.77 7.46
N LYS A 49 14.61 13.61 6.78
CA LYS A 49 14.76 13.57 5.32
C LYS A 49 15.21 12.19 4.85
N ILE A 50 14.37 11.50 4.08
CA ILE A 50 14.74 10.23 3.45
C ILE A 50 15.88 10.47 2.45
N THR A 51 17.06 9.93 2.77
CA THR A 51 18.22 9.94 1.87
C THR A 51 18.36 8.60 1.14
N ARG A 52 19.05 8.59 -0.01
CA ARG A 52 19.36 7.34 -0.73
C ARG A 52 20.11 6.32 0.15
N ARG A 53 20.90 6.82 1.10
CA ARG A 53 21.65 5.99 2.05
C ARG A 53 20.71 5.29 3.03
N ILE A 54 19.82 6.04 3.67
CA ILE A 54 18.81 5.48 4.59
C ILE A 54 17.98 4.40 3.89
N VAL A 55 17.55 4.64 2.65
CA VAL A 55 16.83 3.64 1.85
C VAL A 55 17.67 2.37 1.67
N LYS A 56 18.97 2.50 1.36
CA LYS A 56 19.87 1.35 1.19
C LYS A 56 20.01 0.55 2.49
N ASP A 57 20.20 1.23 3.62
CA ASP A 57 20.41 0.58 4.91
C ASP A 57 19.13 -0.14 5.38
N ILE A 58 17.97 0.49 5.20
CA ILE A 58 16.66 -0.13 5.44
C ILE A 58 16.48 -1.40 4.59
N CYS A 59 16.77 -1.31 3.29
CA CYS A 59 16.56 -2.44 2.38
C CYS A 59 17.59 -3.57 2.57
N ALA A 60 18.75 -3.26 3.14
CA ALA A 60 19.74 -4.28 3.51
C ALA A 60 19.33 -5.05 4.78
N LEU A 61 18.74 -4.35 5.75
CA LEU A 61 18.41 -4.90 7.07
C LEU A 61 17.02 -5.55 7.13
N LEU A 62 16.03 -4.92 6.50
CA LEU A 62 14.62 -5.26 6.63
C LEU A 62 14.13 -6.08 5.43
N ASN A 63 13.41 -7.16 5.71
CA ASN A 63 12.64 -7.90 4.72
C ASN A 63 11.16 -7.47 4.78
N VAL A 64 10.89 -6.24 4.35
CA VAL A 64 9.54 -5.66 4.38
C VAL A 64 8.67 -6.28 3.29
N THR A 65 7.55 -6.87 3.69
CA THR A 65 6.57 -7.53 2.80
C THR A 65 5.17 -6.93 2.91
N LYS A 66 4.89 -6.17 3.97
CA LYS A 66 3.61 -5.49 4.18
C LYS A 66 3.87 -4.04 4.52
N VAL A 67 3.19 -3.15 3.82
CA VAL A 67 3.29 -1.71 4.05
C VAL A 67 1.91 -1.10 4.13
N ASP A 68 1.69 -0.30 5.17
CA ASP A 68 0.54 0.57 5.31
C ASP A 68 0.96 2.03 5.18
N CYS A 69 0.57 2.64 4.06
CA CYS A 69 0.82 4.04 3.77
C CYS A 69 -0.30 4.98 4.24
N SER A 70 -1.40 4.47 4.82
CA SER A 70 -2.55 5.30 5.22
C SER A 70 -2.20 6.37 6.25
N ILE A 71 -1.19 6.10 7.07
CA ILE A 71 -0.64 6.99 8.07
C ILE A 71 0.52 7.85 7.56
N TRP A 72 0.91 7.71 6.28
CA TRP A 72 2.07 8.42 5.74
C TRP A 72 1.77 9.90 5.50
N GLY A 73 2.78 10.72 5.79
CA GLY A 73 2.81 12.12 5.38
C GLY A 73 2.75 12.29 3.85
N HIS A 74 2.48 13.51 3.43
CA HIS A 74 2.00 13.87 2.10
C HIS A 74 3.05 13.86 0.96
N ASN A 75 4.09 13.02 0.96
CA ASN A 75 5.22 13.16 0.02
C ASN A 75 5.44 12.00 -0.96
N ARG A 76 5.31 12.30 -2.26
CA ARG A 76 5.58 11.40 -3.40
C ARG A 76 6.92 10.69 -3.36
N LYS A 77 7.94 11.33 -2.79
CA LYS A 77 9.30 10.77 -2.73
C LYS A 77 9.40 9.55 -1.82
N GLU A 78 8.46 9.36 -0.92
CA GLU A 78 8.50 8.27 0.06
C GLU A 78 8.03 6.96 -0.59
N LEU A 79 7.01 7.02 -1.46
CA LEU A 79 6.53 5.84 -2.20
C LEU A 79 7.59 5.18 -3.09
N ILE A 80 8.66 5.88 -3.48
CA ILE A 80 9.74 5.26 -4.27
C ILE A 80 10.51 4.21 -3.48
N ILE A 81 10.44 4.24 -2.13
CA ILE A 81 11.07 3.22 -1.28
C ILE A 81 10.50 1.84 -1.56
N LEU A 82 9.20 1.77 -1.91
CA LEU A 82 8.47 0.55 -2.19
C LEU A 82 9.06 -0.23 -3.37
N ARG A 83 9.79 0.44 -4.29
CA ARG A 83 10.48 -0.24 -5.40
C ARG A 83 11.55 -1.21 -4.91
N ASN A 84 12.06 -1.03 -3.69
CA ASN A 84 13.13 -1.84 -3.13
C ASN A 84 12.59 -2.99 -2.27
N MET A 85 11.27 -3.20 -2.24
CA MET A 85 10.61 -4.18 -1.37
C MET A 85 9.80 -5.17 -2.21
N ASN A 86 9.75 -6.43 -1.77
CA ASN A 86 8.96 -7.48 -2.41
C ASN A 86 7.67 -7.66 -1.59
N LEU A 87 6.69 -6.80 -1.86
CA LEU A 87 5.46 -6.71 -1.07
C LEU A 87 4.47 -7.81 -1.46
N VAL A 88 3.72 -8.27 -0.46
CA VAL A 88 2.52 -9.10 -0.60
C VAL A 88 1.26 -8.32 -0.20
N SER A 89 1.41 -7.26 0.60
CA SER A 89 0.30 -6.42 1.08
C SER A 89 0.67 -4.94 1.00
N LEU A 90 -0.23 -4.14 0.43
CA LEU A 90 -0.06 -2.69 0.32
C LEU A 90 -1.38 -1.96 0.61
N VAL A 91 -1.37 -1.11 1.63
CA VAL A 91 -2.43 -0.12 1.85
C VAL A 91 -1.91 1.23 1.37
N LEU A 92 -2.60 1.85 0.42
CA LEU A 92 -2.23 3.18 -0.06
C LEU A 92 -2.89 4.27 0.79
N GLY A 93 -2.10 5.24 1.21
CA GLY A 93 -2.59 6.47 1.84
C GLY A 93 -2.93 7.56 0.85
N SER A 94 -3.09 8.77 1.36
CA SER A 94 -3.54 9.93 0.58
C SER A 94 -2.61 10.20 -0.60
N LEU A 95 -3.19 10.26 -1.80
CA LEU A 95 -2.46 10.54 -3.04
C LEU A 95 -2.68 11.98 -3.53
N THR A 96 -3.33 12.83 -2.74
CA THR A 96 -3.69 14.21 -3.10
C THR A 96 -2.49 15.08 -3.50
N HIS A 97 -1.30 14.77 -3.01
CA HIS A 97 -0.06 15.51 -3.29
C HIS A 97 0.79 14.90 -4.43
N LEU A 98 0.27 13.86 -5.08
CA LEU A 98 0.97 13.18 -6.17
C LEU A 98 0.61 13.73 -7.56
N GLY A 99 -0.35 14.65 -7.67
CA GLY A 99 -0.75 15.24 -8.95
C GLY A 99 0.42 15.91 -9.70
N PRO A 100 0.43 15.87 -11.05
CA PRO A 100 1.39 16.63 -11.84
C PRO A 100 1.16 18.12 -11.59
N ASN A 101 2.17 18.77 -10.99
CA ASN A 101 2.19 20.18 -10.62
C ASN A 101 1.34 20.53 -9.40
N LYS A 102 1.91 21.39 -8.56
CA LYS A 102 1.30 21.97 -7.34
C LYS A 102 0.13 22.88 -7.67
N THR A 103 -0.89 22.36 -8.33
CA THR A 103 -2.14 23.04 -8.61
C THR A 103 -3.26 22.21 -8.02
N ASP A 104 -4.28 22.87 -7.52
CA ASP A 104 -5.53 22.30 -7.00
C ASP A 104 -6.35 21.54 -8.09
N SER A 105 -5.69 21.04 -9.13
CA SER A 105 -6.31 20.32 -10.23
C SER A 105 -6.58 18.88 -9.80
N HIS A 106 -7.87 18.59 -9.60
CA HIS A 106 -8.46 17.27 -9.41
C HIS A 106 -8.32 16.35 -10.66
N GLU A 107 -7.17 16.37 -11.33
CA GLU A 107 -6.95 15.51 -12.48
C GLU A 107 -6.91 14.04 -12.03
N PRO A 108 -7.66 13.15 -12.68
CA PRO A 108 -7.67 11.75 -12.30
C PRO A 108 -6.29 11.12 -12.48
N ILE A 109 -5.84 10.35 -11.49
CA ILE A 109 -4.54 9.68 -11.55
C ILE A 109 -4.63 8.44 -12.44
N LYS A 110 -3.62 8.26 -13.29
CA LYS A 110 -3.35 6.99 -13.97
C LYS A 110 -2.76 5.98 -12.98
N LEU A 111 -3.63 5.25 -12.28
CA LEU A 111 -3.25 4.38 -11.15
C LEU A 111 -2.23 3.31 -11.56
N ASP A 112 -2.40 2.67 -12.72
CA ASP A 112 -1.47 1.62 -13.19
C ASP A 112 -0.07 2.18 -13.45
N ALA A 113 0.04 3.38 -14.02
CA ALA A 113 1.32 4.04 -14.25
C ALA A 113 1.99 4.43 -12.93
N MET A 114 1.21 4.88 -11.93
CA MET A 114 1.72 5.16 -10.60
C MET A 114 2.24 3.89 -9.92
N LEU A 115 1.48 2.79 -9.94
CA LEU A 115 1.91 1.52 -9.36
C LEU A 115 3.18 0.97 -10.05
N LYS A 116 3.29 1.06 -11.38
CA LYS A 116 4.54 0.74 -12.11
C LYS A 116 5.70 1.67 -11.73
N TYR A 117 5.38 2.90 -11.32
CA TYR A 117 6.37 3.88 -10.88
C TYR A 117 6.86 3.62 -9.45
N CYS A 118 6.04 3.07 -8.55
CA CYS A 118 6.46 2.85 -7.15
C CYS A 118 6.76 1.39 -6.79
N LEU A 119 6.33 0.41 -7.58
CA LEU A 119 6.51 -1.02 -7.28
C LEU A 119 7.50 -1.68 -8.23
N ASN A 120 8.18 -2.73 -7.74
CA ASN A 120 9.03 -3.58 -8.58
C ASN A 120 8.25 -4.75 -9.18
N LYS A 121 8.88 -5.45 -10.15
CA LYS A 121 8.28 -6.57 -10.88
C LYS A 121 7.81 -7.68 -9.95
N THR A 122 8.60 -8.05 -8.94
CA THR A 122 8.26 -9.12 -7.99
C THR A 122 6.96 -8.78 -7.25
N THR A 123 6.87 -7.58 -6.68
CA THR A 123 5.68 -7.07 -6.02
C THR A 123 4.48 -7.09 -6.95
N LEU A 124 4.59 -6.56 -8.18
CA LEU A 124 3.49 -6.57 -9.14
C LEU A 124 2.95 -7.98 -9.44
N GLN A 125 3.80 -9.01 -9.38
CA GLN A 125 3.37 -10.39 -9.63
C GLN A 125 2.81 -11.11 -8.41
N GLN A 126 3.22 -10.76 -7.18
CA GLN A 126 2.86 -11.51 -5.97
C GLN A 126 1.91 -10.76 -5.02
N LEU A 127 1.65 -9.47 -5.25
CA LEU A 127 0.80 -8.67 -4.38
C LEU A 127 -0.59 -9.31 -4.28
N SER A 128 -0.95 -9.73 -3.07
CA SER A 128 -2.19 -10.45 -2.79
C SER A 128 -3.21 -9.60 -2.06
N HIS A 129 -2.79 -8.49 -1.43
CA HIS A 129 -3.67 -7.52 -0.81
C HIS A 129 -3.36 -6.09 -1.28
N LEU A 130 -4.40 -5.39 -1.74
CA LEU A 130 -4.36 -3.97 -2.09
C LEU A 130 -5.54 -3.25 -1.44
N ASP A 131 -5.25 -2.18 -0.71
CA ASP A 131 -6.26 -1.28 -0.15
C ASP A 131 -6.06 0.14 -0.70
N LEU A 132 -7.11 0.71 -1.28
CA LEU A 132 -7.15 2.04 -1.87
C LEU A 132 -8.00 3.03 -1.07
N SER A 133 -8.57 2.63 0.06
CA SER A 133 -9.61 3.37 0.80
C SER A 133 -9.18 4.77 1.23
N SER A 134 -7.89 4.97 1.49
CA SER A 134 -7.36 6.23 2.01
C SER A 134 -6.75 7.14 0.94
N THR A 135 -6.94 6.84 -0.35
CA THR A 135 -6.24 7.55 -1.44
C THR A 135 -6.80 8.92 -1.80
N ASN A 136 -8.07 9.20 -1.48
CA ASN A 136 -8.72 10.52 -1.59
C ASN A 136 -8.60 11.22 -2.96
N ILE A 137 -8.60 10.46 -4.06
CA ILE A 137 -8.48 11.00 -5.43
C ILE A 137 -9.25 10.16 -6.46
N LYS A 138 -9.66 10.77 -7.58
CA LYS A 138 -10.25 10.07 -8.72
C LYS A 138 -9.17 9.38 -9.57
N TYR A 139 -9.56 8.30 -10.25
CA TYR A 139 -8.69 7.60 -11.20
C TYR A 139 -9.22 7.77 -12.63
N LEU A 140 -8.35 7.63 -13.62
CA LEU A 140 -8.77 7.59 -15.01
C LEU A 140 -9.66 6.37 -15.27
N ASP A 141 -10.62 6.52 -16.17
CA ASP A 141 -11.52 5.45 -16.59
C ASP A 141 -10.74 4.20 -17.05
N GLY A 142 -11.29 3.02 -16.75
CA GLY A 142 -10.65 1.75 -17.06
C GLY A 142 -9.47 1.38 -16.12
N TRP A 143 -9.36 2.05 -14.97
CA TRP A 143 -8.30 1.75 -14.00
C TRP A 143 -8.40 0.32 -13.46
N VAL A 144 -9.62 -0.20 -13.26
CA VAL A 144 -9.88 -1.55 -12.73
C VAL A 144 -9.26 -2.62 -13.62
N GLU A 145 -9.56 -2.57 -14.93
CA GLU A 145 -9.02 -3.48 -15.94
C GLU A 145 -7.51 -3.32 -16.12
N SER A 146 -7.01 -2.11 -15.90
CA SER A 146 -5.59 -1.82 -15.98
C SER A 146 -4.83 -2.44 -14.80
N ILE A 147 -5.38 -2.32 -13.58
CA ILE A 147 -4.73 -2.88 -12.39
C ILE A 147 -4.94 -4.39 -12.26
N SER A 148 -6.03 -4.96 -12.76
CA SER A 148 -6.26 -6.42 -12.74
C SER A 148 -5.21 -7.17 -13.58
N LYS A 149 -4.85 -6.61 -14.74
CA LYS A 149 -3.74 -7.11 -15.58
C LYS A 149 -2.38 -6.91 -14.92
N LEU A 150 -2.25 -5.84 -14.14
CA LEU A 150 -1.00 -5.48 -13.47
C LEU A 150 -0.73 -6.34 -12.23
N LEU A 151 -1.78 -6.75 -11.52
CA LEU A 151 -1.75 -7.44 -10.22
C LEU A 151 -2.54 -8.76 -10.30
N PRO A 152 -2.03 -9.78 -11.03
CA PRO A 152 -2.78 -11.00 -11.32
C PRO A 152 -3.05 -11.89 -10.09
N SER A 153 -2.30 -11.68 -9.00
CA SER A 153 -2.35 -12.50 -7.77
C SER A 153 -3.24 -11.92 -6.68
N LEU A 154 -4.04 -10.90 -6.99
CA LEU A 154 -4.85 -10.21 -5.99
C LEU A 154 -5.94 -11.13 -5.41
N ILE A 155 -5.95 -11.27 -4.09
CA ILE A 155 -6.89 -12.10 -3.32
C ILE A 155 -7.78 -11.22 -2.43
N SER A 156 -7.26 -10.08 -1.97
CA SER A 156 -7.98 -9.12 -1.15
C SER A 156 -7.90 -7.73 -1.74
N PHE A 157 -9.05 -7.09 -1.90
CA PHE A 157 -9.14 -5.77 -2.49
C PHE A 157 -10.11 -4.89 -1.70
N SER A 158 -9.70 -3.65 -1.42
CA SER A 158 -10.52 -2.67 -0.71
C SER A 158 -10.52 -1.34 -1.46
N VAL A 159 -11.73 -0.82 -1.66
CA VAL A 159 -12.01 0.53 -2.19
C VAL A 159 -13.00 1.25 -1.29
N ARG A 160 -13.03 0.89 -0.01
CA ARG A 160 -13.94 1.46 0.97
C ARG A 160 -13.92 2.99 0.93
N ARG A 161 -15.08 3.63 1.12
CA ARG A 161 -15.27 5.10 1.12
C ARG A 161 -14.92 5.79 -0.20
N ARG A 162 -14.67 5.04 -1.28
CA ARG A 162 -14.49 5.60 -2.62
C ARG A 162 -15.79 5.46 -3.40
N GLU A 163 -16.22 6.55 -4.03
CA GLU A 163 -17.30 6.48 -5.00
C GLU A 163 -16.94 5.46 -6.09
N LEU A 164 -17.76 4.41 -6.23
CA LEU A 164 -17.59 3.37 -7.24
C LEU A 164 -18.81 3.37 -8.15
N SER A 165 -18.59 3.55 -9.45
CA SER A 165 -19.65 3.41 -10.44
C SER A 165 -20.05 1.94 -10.63
N LEU A 166 -21.26 1.69 -11.12
CA LEU A 166 -21.71 0.34 -11.48
C LEU A 166 -20.81 -0.31 -12.54
N GLN A 167 -20.25 0.50 -13.46
CA GLN A 167 -19.31 0.02 -14.47
C GLN A 167 -18.01 -0.46 -13.83
N GLU A 168 -17.41 0.32 -12.93
CA GLU A 168 -16.19 -0.07 -12.22
C GLU A 168 -16.43 -1.29 -11.33
N PHE A 169 -17.58 -1.37 -10.65
CA PHE A 169 -17.94 -2.54 -9.86
C PHE A 169 -18.09 -3.80 -10.72
N GLY A 170 -18.78 -3.71 -11.86
CA GLY A 170 -18.89 -4.80 -12.82
C GLY A 170 -17.52 -5.24 -13.35
N ALA A 171 -16.61 -4.29 -13.58
CA ALA A 171 -15.23 -4.57 -13.94
C ALA A 171 -14.47 -5.29 -12.82
N VAL A 172 -14.65 -4.91 -11.55
CA VAL A 172 -14.05 -5.62 -10.39
C VAL A 172 -14.52 -7.06 -10.39
N CYS A 173 -15.83 -7.27 -10.51
CA CYS A 173 -16.44 -8.61 -10.50
C CYS A 173 -15.96 -9.51 -11.65
N SER A 174 -15.62 -8.93 -12.80
CA SER A 174 -15.27 -9.69 -14.00
C SER A 174 -13.76 -9.89 -14.19
N ASN A 175 -12.93 -9.04 -13.60
CA ASN A 175 -11.49 -9.01 -13.87
C ASN A 175 -10.61 -9.56 -12.73
N PHE A 176 -11.14 -9.79 -11.54
CA PHE A 176 -10.38 -10.35 -10.43
C PHE A 176 -10.90 -11.73 -9.98
N PRO A 177 -10.63 -12.80 -10.77
CA PRO A 177 -11.19 -14.12 -10.52
C PRO A 177 -10.72 -14.79 -9.22
N ASN A 178 -9.61 -14.31 -8.66
CA ASN A 178 -8.98 -14.86 -7.44
C ASN A 178 -9.41 -14.15 -6.15
N LEU A 179 -10.30 -13.15 -6.22
CA LEU A 179 -10.73 -12.44 -5.01
C LEU A 179 -11.47 -13.36 -4.05
N ARG A 180 -11.03 -13.32 -2.79
CA ARG A 180 -11.66 -13.96 -1.64
C ARG A 180 -12.15 -12.93 -0.62
N ALA A 181 -11.58 -11.73 -0.62
CA ALA A 181 -12.03 -10.63 0.24
C ALA A 181 -12.22 -9.35 -0.57
N LEU A 182 -13.42 -8.76 -0.49
CA LEU A 182 -13.76 -7.50 -1.14
C LEU A 182 -14.40 -6.56 -0.11
N ASP A 183 -13.84 -5.37 0.05
CA ASP A 183 -14.44 -4.28 0.82
C ASP A 183 -14.85 -3.13 -0.11
N ILE A 184 -16.16 -2.96 -0.22
CA ILE A 184 -16.84 -1.90 -0.98
C ILE A 184 -17.81 -1.12 -0.07
N SER A 185 -17.55 -1.12 1.25
CA SER A 185 -18.32 -0.31 2.19
C SER A 185 -18.17 1.19 1.90
N ASP A 186 -19.21 1.97 2.18
CA ASP A 186 -19.25 3.41 1.97
C ASP A 186 -18.97 3.85 0.50
N THR A 187 -19.21 3.00 -0.51
CA THR A 187 -18.91 3.30 -1.94
C THR A 187 -20.03 3.99 -2.72
N GLY A 188 -21.23 4.10 -2.13
CA GLY A 188 -22.41 4.67 -2.79
C GLY A 188 -23.07 3.75 -3.83
N LEU A 189 -22.62 2.50 -3.98
CA LEU A 189 -23.25 1.52 -4.85
C LEU A 189 -24.69 1.24 -4.42
N THR A 190 -25.59 1.23 -5.39
CA THR A 190 -27.02 0.92 -5.20
C THR A 190 -27.41 -0.47 -5.70
N SER A 191 -26.49 -1.18 -6.35
CA SER A 191 -26.68 -2.53 -6.89
C SER A 191 -25.40 -3.34 -6.75
N LEU A 192 -25.57 -4.64 -6.52
CA LEU A 192 -24.49 -5.64 -6.52
C LEU A 192 -24.54 -6.56 -7.76
N GLU A 193 -25.17 -6.08 -8.84
CA GLU A 193 -25.22 -6.81 -10.10
C GLU A 193 -23.79 -7.19 -10.56
N GLY A 194 -23.61 -8.46 -10.92
CA GLY A 194 -22.31 -9.01 -11.30
C GLY A 194 -21.52 -9.68 -10.17
N ILE A 195 -21.91 -9.51 -8.88
CA ILE A 195 -21.18 -10.11 -7.75
C ILE A 195 -21.07 -11.64 -7.84
N SER A 196 -22.04 -12.30 -8.50
CA SER A 196 -22.03 -13.74 -8.77
C SER A 196 -20.83 -14.21 -9.60
N ASN A 197 -20.12 -13.31 -10.28
CA ASN A 197 -18.91 -13.64 -11.03
C ASN A 197 -17.69 -13.86 -10.11
N LEU A 198 -17.73 -13.35 -8.87
CA LEU A 198 -16.70 -13.59 -7.86
C LEU A 198 -16.96 -14.92 -7.14
N THR A 199 -16.73 -16.03 -7.83
CA THR A 199 -17.06 -17.38 -7.35
C THR A 199 -16.25 -17.83 -6.14
N ASN A 200 -15.13 -17.17 -5.84
CA ASN A 200 -14.23 -17.49 -4.73
C ASN A 200 -14.41 -16.54 -3.53
N ILE A 201 -15.40 -15.64 -3.54
CA ILE A 201 -15.58 -14.66 -2.47
C ILE A 201 -15.95 -15.34 -1.15
N GLU A 202 -15.24 -14.98 -0.08
CA GLU A 202 -15.44 -15.50 1.29
C GLU A 202 -15.82 -14.39 2.25
N ILE A 203 -15.27 -13.19 2.03
CA ILE A 203 -15.52 -11.99 2.83
C ILE A 203 -16.00 -10.89 1.91
N LEU A 204 -17.21 -10.40 2.16
CA LEU A 204 -17.77 -9.24 1.49
C LEU A 204 -18.17 -8.21 2.55
N ALA A 205 -17.50 -7.06 2.54
CA ALA A 205 -17.89 -5.92 3.35
C ALA A 205 -18.65 -4.91 2.49
N ILE A 206 -19.90 -4.67 2.89
CA ILE A 206 -20.84 -3.71 2.29
C ILE A 206 -21.50 -2.90 3.41
N GLY A 207 -22.13 -1.78 3.06
CA GLY A 207 -22.77 -0.86 4.00
C GLY A 207 -22.16 0.52 3.91
#